data_AF-A0ABD2N519-F1
#
_entry.id   AF-A0ABD2N519-F1
#
_cell.length_a   1.000
_cell.length_b   1.000
_cell.length_c   1.000
_cell.angle_alpha   90.00
_cell.angle_beta   90.00
_cell.angle_gamma   90.00
#
_symmetry.space_group_name_H-M   'P 1'
#
loop_
_entity.id
_entity.type
_entity.pdbx_description
1 polymer ?
#
loop_
_entity_poly.entity_id
_entity_poly.type
_entity_poly.pdbx_seq_one_letter_code
_entity_poly.pdbx_strand_id
1 'polypeptide(L)'
;MKLRSSGGSMHITTNLVVSMNLINMDAENRVVLNVGGIRHETYKATLKKIPATRLSRLTEALANYDPILNEYFFDRHPGVFAQVLNYYRFVSL
;
A
#
# COMPACT_ATOMS: atom_id res chain seq x y z
N MET A 1 -17.07 -50.16 12.87
CA MET A 1 -16.06 -49.28 12.24
C MET A 1 -16.53 -47.84 12.34
N LYS A 2 -15.86 -46.99 13.13
CA LYS A 2 -16.18 -45.55 13.21
C LYS A 2 -14.97 -44.80 12.67
N LEU A 3 -15.08 -44.30 11.44
CA LEU A 3 -14.06 -43.45 10.83
C LEU A 3 -14.01 -42.14 11.63
N ARG A 4 -12.89 -41.89 12.33
CA ARG A 4 -12.54 -40.58 12.87
C ARG A 4 -11.49 -39.96 11.95
N SER A 5 -11.87 -38.89 11.25
CA SER A 5 -11.01 -37.91 10.57
C SER A 5 -11.97 -36.83 10.04
N SER A 6 -11.88 -35.53 10.31
CA SER A 6 -10.74 -34.63 10.10
C SER A 6 -11.04 -33.24 10.71
N GLY A 7 -10.91 -33.05 12.03
CA GLY A 7 -11.13 -31.74 12.66
C GLY A 7 -10.01 -30.71 12.42
N GLY A 8 -8.81 -31.16 12.05
CA GLY A 8 -7.62 -30.30 11.95
C GLY A 8 -7.46 -29.52 10.63
N SER A 9 -8.00 -30.02 9.52
CA SER A 9 -7.80 -29.41 8.19
C SER A 9 -8.60 -28.10 8.00
N MET A 10 -9.84 -28.07 8.51
CA MET A 10 -10.71 -26.89 8.41
C MET A 10 -10.18 -25.68 9.19
N HIS A 11 -9.72 -25.87 10.43
CA HIS A 11 -9.21 -24.79 11.29
C HIS A 11 -7.90 -24.16 10.77
N ILE A 12 -7.02 -24.96 10.16
CA ILE A 12 -5.79 -24.46 9.55
C ILE A 12 -6.13 -23.65 8.28
N THR A 13 -7.06 -24.14 7.47
CA THR A 13 -7.51 -23.46 6.25
C THR A 13 -8.13 -22.09 6.56
N THR A 14 -8.97 -21.98 7.59
CA THR A 14 -9.57 -20.70 7.98
C THR A 14 -8.53 -19.68 8.45
N ASN A 15 -7.53 -20.10 9.24
CA ASN A 15 -6.49 -19.17 9.71
C ASN A 15 -5.58 -18.67 8.58
N LEU A 16 -5.26 -19.53 7.62
CA LEU A 16 -4.50 -19.14 6.43
C LEU A 16 -5.26 -18.15 5.56
N VAL A 17 -6.55 -18.40 5.30
CA VAL A 17 -7.41 -17.48 4.51
C VAL A 17 -7.53 -16.12 5.20
N VAL A 18 -7.74 -16.09 6.51
CA VAL A 18 -7.78 -14.83 7.28
C VAL A 18 -6.45 -14.08 7.19
N SER A 19 -5.33 -14.79 7.36
CA SER A 19 -3.99 -14.18 7.25
C SER A 19 -3.75 -13.60 5.86
N MET A 20 -4.14 -14.31 4.80
CA MET A 20 -4.05 -13.84 3.42
C MET A 20 -4.88 -12.58 3.19
N ASN A 21 -6.11 -12.54 3.73
CA ASN A 21 -6.99 -11.39 3.63
C ASN A 21 -6.41 -10.17 4.37
N LEU A 22 -5.83 -10.36 5.55
CA LEU A 22 -5.18 -9.27 6.31
C LEU A 22 -3.95 -8.72 5.56
N ILE A 23 -3.16 -9.60 4.95
CA ILE A 23 -2.02 -9.20 4.11
C ILE A 23 -2.50 -8.39 2.90
N ASN A 24 -3.55 -8.84 2.23
CA ASN A 24 -4.14 -8.12 1.09
C ASN A 24 -4.66 -6.75 1.52
N MET A 25 -5.36 -6.65 2.64
CA MET A 25 -5.83 -5.37 3.19
C MET A 25 -4.68 -4.41 3.53
N ASP A 26 -3.56 -4.89 4.09
CA ASP A 26 -2.40 -4.03 4.34
C ASP A 26 -1.77 -3.56 3.03
N ALA A 27 -1.61 -4.46 2.05
CA ALA A 27 -1.08 -4.13 0.72
C ALA A 27 -1.96 -3.11 -0.02
N GLU A 28 -3.28 -3.26 0.03
CA GLU A 28 -4.25 -2.32 -0.55
C GLU A 28 -4.19 -0.92 0.11
N ASN A 29 -3.69 -0.82 1.35
CA ASN A 29 -3.52 0.44 2.06
C ASN A 29 -2.20 1.15 1.75
N ARG A 30 -1.29 0.49 1.04
CA ARG A 30 -0.01 1.07 0.61
C ARG A 30 -0.11 1.67 -0.78
N VAL A 31 0.84 2.53 -1.09
CA VAL A 31 1.00 3.15 -2.40
C VAL A 31 2.47 3.24 -2.74
N VAL A 32 2.80 2.92 -3.99
CA VAL A 32 4.15 3.05 -4.55
C VAL A 32 4.24 4.32 -5.37
N LEU A 33 5.23 5.15 -5.05
CA LEU A 33 5.56 6.39 -5.73
C LEU A 33 6.95 6.21 -6.36
N ASN A 34 6.99 5.98 -7.67
CA ASN A 34 8.22 5.87 -8.45
C ASN A 34 8.67 7.29 -8.84
N VAL A 35 9.76 7.77 -8.23
CA VAL A 35 10.26 9.12 -8.43
C VAL A 35 11.64 9.05 -9.07
N GLY A 36 11.75 9.49 -10.32
CA GLY A 36 12.99 9.43 -11.08
C GLY A 36 13.59 8.02 -11.18
N GLY A 37 12.74 6.97 -11.14
CA GLY A 37 13.16 5.57 -11.15
C GLY A 37 13.30 4.93 -9.76
N ILE A 38 13.25 5.69 -8.67
CA ILE A 38 13.34 5.16 -7.30
C ILE A 38 11.95 4.98 -6.71
N ARG A 39 11.65 3.75 -6.27
CA ARG A 39 10.37 3.42 -5.63
C ARG A 39 10.37 3.82 -4.16
N HIS A 40 9.41 4.65 -3.80
CA HIS A 40 9.09 4.97 -2.42
C HIS A 40 7.73 4.36 -2.05
N GLU A 41 7.70 3.59 -0.98
CA GLU A 41 6.47 2.99 -0.46
C GLU A 41 6.00 3.73 0.81
N THR A 42 4.70 3.99 0.91
CA THR A 42 4.08 4.57 2.09
C THR A 42 2.60 4.20 2.19
N TYR A 43 1.95 4.47 3.32
CA TYR A 43 0.51 4.29 3.46
C TYR A 43 -0.27 5.42 2.77
N LYS A 44 -1.42 5.07 2.17
CA LYS A 44 -2.39 6.04 1.65
C LYS A 44 -2.81 7.04 2.74
N ALA A 45 -3.00 6.57 3.98
CA ALA A 45 -3.31 7.42 5.13
C ALA A 45 -2.23 8.47 5.43
N THR A 46 -0.95 8.15 5.23
CA THR A 46 0.15 9.11 5.40
C THR A 46 -0.02 10.32 4.48
N LEU A 47 -0.38 10.08 3.21
CA LEU A 47 -0.58 11.15 2.24
C LEU A 47 -1.84 11.98 2.52
N LYS A 48 -2.82 11.42 3.24
CA LYS A 48 -4.07 12.10 3.62
C LYS A 48 -3.91 13.03 4.83
N LYS A 49 -2.86 12.88 5.64
CA LYS A 49 -2.57 13.76 6.80
C LYS A 49 -2.52 15.25 6.44
N ILE A 50 -2.09 15.57 5.21
CA ILE A 50 -2.02 16.94 4.71
C ILE A 50 -2.94 17.06 3.49
N PRO A 51 -4.19 17.51 3.70
CA PRO A 51 -5.17 17.59 2.62
C PRO A 51 -4.76 18.66 1.60
N ALA A 52 -5.48 18.65 0.47
CA ALA A 52 -5.31 19.61 -0.63
C ALA A 52 -3.94 19.63 -1.34
N THR A 53 -3.06 18.68 -1.03
CA THR A 53 -1.79 18.46 -1.75
C THR A 53 -1.98 17.51 -2.94
N ARG A 54 -1.05 17.54 -3.92
CA ARG A 54 -1.08 16.62 -5.06
C ARG A 54 -1.08 15.15 -4.60
N LEU A 55 -0.23 14.80 -3.63
CA LEU A 55 -0.14 13.43 -3.11
C LEU A 55 -1.38 13.01 -2.31
N SER A 56 -2.09 13.93 -1.66
CA SER A 56 -3.36 13.61 -0.99
C SER A 56 -4.51 13.30 -1.95
N ARG A 57 -4.37 13.64 -3.23
CA ARG A 57 -5.40 13.49 -4.28
C ARG A 57 -5.05 12.44 -5.32
N LEU A 58 -4.12 11.52 -5.04
CA LEU A 58 -3.83 10.43 -5.95
C LEU A 58 -5.07 9.57 -6.22
N THR A 59 -5.32 9.30 -7.50
CA THR A 59 -6.35 8.40 -7.99
C THR A 59 -5.82 7.64 -9.20
N GLU A 60 -6.35 6.45 -9.46
CA GLU A 60 -5.95 5.60 -10.60
C GLU A 60 -6.33 6.21 -11.96
N ALA A 61 -7.15 7.26 -11.97
CA ALA A 61 -7.50 8.01 -13.18
C ALA A 61 -6.41 9.01 -13.61
N LEU A 62 -5.37 9.22 -12.79
CA LEU A 62 -4.28 10.12 -13.13
C LEU A 62 -3.41 9.54 -14.25
N ALA A 63 -3.02 10.38 -15.21
CA ALA A 63 -2.19 9.97 -16.35
C ALA A 63 -0.81 9.41 -15.98
N ASN A 64 -0.35 9.64 -14.75
CA ASN A 64 0.93 9.16 -14.25
C ASN A 64 0.81 7.89 -13.40
N TYR A 65 -0.37 7.25 -13.36
CA TYR A 65 -0.58 5.94 -12.74
C TYR A 65 -0.31 4.82 -13.75
N ASP A 66 0.49 3.84 -13.35
CA ASP A 66 0.73 2.60 -14.08
C ASP A 66 -0.09 1.47 -13.45
N PRO A 67 -1.15 0.97 -14.12
CA PRO A 67 -2.02 -0.09 -13.58
C PRO A 67 -1.36 -1.48 -13.60
N ILE A 68 -0.29 -1.68 -14.38
CA ILE A 68 0.43 -2.95 -14.45
C ILE A 68 1.34 -3.08 -13.23
N LEU A 69 2.04 -1.99 -12.90
CA LEU A 69 2.96 -1.94 -11.76
C LEU A 69 2.30 -1.48 -10.45
N ASN A 70 1.04 -1.01 -10.52
CA ASN A 70 0.31 -0.42 -9.40
C ASN A 70 1.12 0.70 -8.70
N GLU A 71 1.69 1.60 -9.50
CA GLU A 71 2.53 2.70 -9.01
C GLU A 71 2.27 4.02 -9.72
N TYR A 72 2.65 5.12 -9.08
CA TYR A 72 2.61 6.45 -9.70
C TYR A 72 4.02 6.87 -10.10
N PHE A 73 4.22 7.28 -11.34
CA PHE A 73 5.48 7.82 -11.81
C PHE A 73 5.55 9.34 -11.65
N PHE A 74 6.70 9.84 -11.19
CA PHE A 74 7.03 11.25 -11.13
C PHE A 74 8.42 11.47 -11.70
N ASP A 75 8.50 12.24 -12.79
CA ASP A 75 9.75 12.66 -13.40
C ASP A 75 10.43 13.77 -12.57
N ARG A 76 10.92 13.42 -11.38
CA ARG A 76 11.51 14.33 -10.39
C ARG A 76 12.70 13.70 -9.68
N HIS A 77 13.50 14.51 -8.99
CA HIS A 77 14.71 14.05 -8.31
C HIS A 77 14.39 13.23 -7.05
N PRO A 78 14.81 11.94 -6.97
CA PRO A 78 14.45 11.06 -5.86
C PRO A 78 14.98 11.52 -4.50
N GLY A 79 16.19 12.11 -4.46
CA GLY A 79 16.80 12.57 -3.21
C GLY A 79 16.01 13.69 -2.51
N VAL A 80 15.29 14.52 -3.27
CA VAL A 80 14.44 15.58 -2.70
C VAL A 80 13.13 14.99 -2.17
N PHE A 81 12.61 13.96 -2.84
CA PHE A 81 11.33 13.36 -2.52
C PHE A 81 11.29 12.64 -1.17
N ALA A 82 12.42 12.08 -0.73
CA ALA A 82 12.53 11.50 0.61
C ALA A 82 12.14 12.52 1.71
N GLN A 83 12.54 13.80 1.55
CA GLN A 83 12.19 14.86 2.49
C GLN A 83 10.70 15.24 2.40
N VAL A 84 10.13 15.24 1.19
CA VAL A 84 8.69 15.45 1.00
C VAL A 84 7.90 14.38 1.74
N LEU A 85 8.25 13.09 1.62
CA LEU A 85 7.57 12.02 2.34
C LEU A 85 7.74 12.11 3.85
N ASN A 86 8.92 12.50 4.34
CA ASN A 86 9.15 12.71 5.76
C ASN A 86 8.25 13.82 6.33
N TYR A 87 7.98 14.87 5.56
CA TYR A 87 7.03 15.91 5.96
C TYR A 87 5.64 15.34 6.26
N TYR A 88 5.10 14.45 5.42
CA TYR A 88 3.83 13.77 5.70
C TYR A 88 3.87 12.82 6.91
N ARG A 89 5.02 12.18 7.18
CA ARG A 89 5.14 11.21 8.28
C ARG A 89 5.10 11.89 9.65
N PHE A 90 5.84 12.98 9.80
CA PHE A 90 6.03 13.67 11.08
C PHE A 90 5.01 14.77 11.37
N VAL A 91 4.31 15.28 10.36
CA VAL A 91 3.16 16.16 10.64
C VAL A 91 2.08 15.32 11.35
N SER A 92 1.93 15.62 12.63
CA SER A 92 0.83 15.19 13.49
C SER A 92 0.07 16.47 13.83
N LEU A 93 -1.09 16.67 13.18
CA LEU A 93 -2.07 17.67 13.61
C LEU A 93 -2.93 17.08 14.73
#